data_AF-B9JBX6-F1
#
_entry.id   AF-B9JBX6-F1
#
_cell.length_a   1.000
_cell.length_b   1.000
_cell.length_c   1.000
_cell.angle_alpha   90.00
_cell.angle_beta   90.00
_cell.angle_gamma   90.00
#
_symmetry.space_group_name_H-M   'P 1'
#
loop_
_entity.id
_entity.type
_entity.pdbx_description
1 polymer ?
#
loop_
_entity_poly.entity_id
_entity_poly.type
_entity_poly.pdbx_seq_one_letter_code
_entity_poly.pdbx_strand_id
1 'polypeptide(L)'
;MSPDETPHGKTATKLVYMANQIATFFKTQPAHESAQGVATHINKFWEPRMRRQLFEIIDHGDSGLNPLVIEASALIHRPEPAKQD
;
A
#
# COMPACT_ATOMS: atom_id res chain seq x y z
N MET A 1 29.46 -9.57 -11.03
CA MET A 1 28.61 -8.53 -10.39
C MET A 1 27.65 -9.24 -9.44
N SER A 2 27.41 -8.63 -8.28
CA SER A 2 27.14 -9.24 -6.96
C SER A 2 25.92 -10.16 -6.81
N PRO A 3 25.95 -11.10 -5.83
CA PRO A 3 24.84 -12.01 -5.51
C PRO A 3 23.89 -11.45 -4.42
N ASP A 4 23.55 -10.16 -4.48
CA ASP A 4 22.79 -9.48 -3.40
C ASP A 4 21.64 -8.61 -3.92
N GLU A 5 20.86 -9.12 -4.88
CA GLU A 5 19.50 -8.59 -5.11
C GLU A 5 18.51 -9.50 -4.38
N THR A 6 18.28 -9.23 -3.10
CA THR A 6 17.13 -9.78 -2.38
C THR A 6 15.84 -9.61 -3.22
N PRO A 7 15.01 -10.66 -3.42
CA PRO A 7 13.80 -10.59 -4.26
C PRO A 7 12.73 -9.57 -3.82
N HIS A 8 12.94 -8.93 -2.67
CA HIS A 8 11.97 -8.12 -1.94
C HIS A 8 11.88 -6.69 -2.50
N GLY A 9 12.96 -6.15 -3.09
CA GLY A 9 12.99 -4.75 -3.56
C GLY A 9 12.04 -4.46 -4.72
N LYS A 10 12.00 -5.33 -5.75
CA LYS A 10 11.16 -5.14 -6.95
C LYS A 10 9.65 -5.21 -6.62
N THR A 11 9.28 -6.03 -5.63
CA THR A 11 7.88 -6.23 -5.23
C THR A 11 7.35 -5.02 -4.44
N ALA A 12 8.14 -4.49 -3.51
CA ALA A 12 7.78 -3.30 -2.74
C ALA A 12 7.60 -2.07 -3.65
N THR A 13 8.53 -1.82 -4.58
CA THR A 13 8.41 -0.70 -5.54
C THR A 13 7.16 -0.82 -6.41
N LYS A 14 6.82 -2.04 -6.85
CA LYS A 14 5.60 -2.27 -7.63
C LYS A 14 4.33 -2.02 -6.81
N LEU A 15 4.34 -2.40 -5.53
CA LEU A 15 3.22 -2.19 -4.62
C LEU A 15 2.97 -0.69 -4.38
N VAL A 16 4.04 0.07 -4.13
CA VAL A 16 4.01 1.54 -4.00
C VAL A 16 3.44 2.17 -5.28
N TYR A 17 3.93 1.75 -6.45
CA TYR A 17 3.42 2.23 -7.73
C TYR A 17 1.91 1.99 -7.87
N MET A 18 1.43 0.76 -7.60
CA MET A 18 0.00 0.44 -7.68
C MET A 18 -0.85 1.26 -6.70
N ALA A 19 -0.39 1.41 -5.45
CA ALA A 19 -1.08 2.23 -4.46
C ALA A 19 -1.20 3.69 -4.93
N ASN A 20 -0.12 4.25 -5.49
CA ASN A 20 -0.09 5.61 -6.00
C ASN A 20 -0.99 5.81 -7.23
N GLN A 21 -1.12 4.78 -8.08
CA GLN A 21 -2.06 4.80 -9.20
C GLN A 21 -3.52 4.85 -8.72
N ILE A 22 -3.88 4.03 -7.73
CA ILE A 22 -5.22 4.06 -7.12
C ILE A 22 -5.49 5.44 -6.51
N ALA A 23 -4.54 5.98 -5.75
CA ALA A 23 -4.67 7.33 -5.20
C ALA A 23 -4.83 8.42 -6.26
N THR A 24 -4.09 8.32 -7.37
CA THR A 24 -4.21 9.28 -8.49
C THR A 24 -5.60 9.23 -9.12
N PHE A 25 -6.19 8.05 -9.28
CA PHE A 25 -7.55 7.89 -9.78
C PHE A 25 -8.57 8.58 -8.86
N PHE A 26 -8.49 8.33 -7.56
CA PHE A 26 -9.41 8.90 -6.58
C PHE A 26 -9.17 10.38 -6.30
N LYS A 27 -8.00 10.94 -6.62
CA LYS A 27 -7.70 12.37 -6.45
C LYS A 27 -8.61 13.30 -7.27
N THR A 28 -9.31 12.77 -8.28
CA THR A 28 -10.31 13.52 -9.06
C THR A 28 -11.66 13.64 -8.36
N GLN A 29 -11.89 12.85 -7.30
CA GLN A 29 -13.09 12.88 -6.47
C GLN A 29 -12.96 13.94 -5.35
N PRO A 30 -14.05 14.28 -4.65
CA PRO A 30 -13.98 15.15 -3.47
C PRO A 30 -12.99 14.62 -2.42
N ALA A 31 -12.25 15.52 -1.77
CA ALA A 31 -11.18 15.15 -0.83
C ALA A 31 -11.65 14.19 0.28
N HIS A 32 -12.86 14.41 0.80
CA HIS A 32 -13.45 13.58 1.86
C HIS A 32 -13.76 12.14 1.40
N GLU A 33 -14.06 11.93 0.11
CA GLU A 33 -14.33 10.59 -0.45
C GLU A 33 -13.07 9.92 -0.99
N SER A 34 -12.04 10.71 -1.29
CA SER A 34 -10.82 10.25 -1.94
C SER A 34 -10.09 9.20 -1.08
N ALA A 35 -9.85 9.50 0.21
CA ALA A 35 -9.16 8.58 1.12
C ALA A 35 -9.99 7.32 1.37
N GLN A 36 -11.30 7.49 1.56
CA GLN A 36 -12.23 6.37 1.77
C GLN A 36 -12.34 5.47 0.54
N GLY A 37 -12.33 6.04 -0.66
CA GLY A 37 -12.33 5.31 -1.93
C GLY A 37 -11.06 4.49 -2.12
N VAL A 38 -9.89 5.07 -1.84
CA VAL A 38 -8.60 4.35 -1.86
C VAL A 38 -8.60 3.18 -0.88
N ALA A 39 -9.00 3.42 0.38
CA ALA A 39 -9.05 2.38 1.39
C ALA A 39 -10.03 1.25 1.02
N THR A 40 -11.21 1.60 0.52
CA THR A 40 -12.22 0.64 0.06
C THR A 40 -11.68 -0.22 -1.09
N HIS A 41 -11.00 0.40 -2.06
CA HIS A 41 -10.41 -0.32 -3.19
C HIS A 41 -9.34 -1.29 -2.71
N ILE A 42 -8.41 -0.85 -1.84
CA ILE A 42 -7.36 -1.72 -1.29
C ILE A 42 -7.99 -2.87 -0.48
N ASN A 43 -8.94 -2.58 0.40
CA ASN A 43 -9.62 -3.62 1.19
C ASN A 43 -10.34 -4.67 0.33
N LYS A 44 -10.94 -4.25 -0.79
CA LYS A 44 -11.75 -5.12 -1.65
C LYS A 44 -10.92 -5.94 -2.64
N PHE A 45 -9.84 -5.36 -3.17
CA PHE A 45 -9.09 -5.96 -4.28
C PHE A 45 -7.71 -6.49 -3.88
N TRP A 46 -7.17 -6.08 -2.73
CA TRP A 46 -5.84 -6.55 -2.31
C TRP A 46 -5.93 -7.73 -1.35
N GLU A 47 -5.11 -8.73 -1.66
CA GLU A 47 -4.93 -9.89 -0.79
C GLU A 47 -4.30 -9.48 0.56
N PRO A 48 -4.55 -10.24 1.64
CA PRO A 48 -3.98 -9.96 2.95
C PRO A 48 -2.46 -9.78 2.94
N ARG A 49 -1.72 -10.57 2.15
CA ARG A 49 -0.25 -10.41 2.04
C ARG A 49 0.17 -9.05 1.47
N MET A 50 -0.57 -8.51 0.50
CA MET A 50 -0.27 -7.22 -0.11
C MET A 50 -0.55 -6.08 0.87
N ARG A 51 -1.64 -6.16 1.62
CA ARG A 51 -1.95 -5.19 2.67
C ARG A 51 -0.89 -5.19 3.76
N ARG A 52 -0.37 -6.36 4.17
CA ARG A 52 0.75 -6.44 5.12
C ARG A 52 2.00 -5.72 4.59
N GLN A 53 2.41 -6.02 3.36
CA GLN A 53 3.56 -5.37 2.74
C GLN A 53 3.38 -3.85 2.61
N LEU A 54 2.16 -3.37 2.32
CA LEU A 54 1.88 -1.92 2.30
C LEU A 54 2.14 -1.29 3.67
N PHE A 55 1.68 -1.95 4.72
CA PHE A 55 1.88 -1.48 6.09
C PHE A 55 3.34 -1.55 6.54
N GLU A 56 4.09 -2.58 6.13
CA GLU A 56 5.55 -2.65 6.36
C GLU A 56 6.27 -1.46 5.69
N ILE A 57 5.87 -1.11 4.47
CA ILE A 57 6.43 0.03 3.72
C ILE A 57 6.07 1.36 4.39
N ILE A 58 4.86 1.50 4.93
CA ILE A 58 4.42 2.70 5.67
C ILE A 58 5.22 2.84 6.97
N ASP A 59 5.37 1.76 7.73
CA ASP A 59 6.10 1.74 9.00
C ASP A 59 7.60 2.06 8.82
N HIS A 60 8.18 1.73 7.66
CA HIS A 60 9.55 2.06 7.31
C HIS A 60 9.82 3.57 7.05
N GLY A 61 8.78 4.39 6.91
CA GLY A 61 8.86 5.86 6.89
C GLY A 61 9.30 6.52 5.57
N ASP A 62 10.09 5.85 4.72
CA ASP A 62 10.47 6.34 3.38
C ASP A 62 9.80 5.53 2.26
N SER A 63 8.48 5.67 2.19
CA SER A 63 7.63 4.78 1.41
C SER A 63 7.49 5.15 -0.06
N GLY A 64 7.79 6.40 -0.44
CA GLY A 64 7.42 6.94 -1.76
C GLY A 64 5.91 6.91 -2.06
N LEU A 65 5.08 6.74 -1.01
CA LEU A 65 3.63 6.64 -1.13
C LEU A 65 3.00 8.03 -1.22
N ASN A 66 1.93 8.12 -1.99
CA ASN A 66 1.12 9.32 -2.10
C ASN A 66 0.49 9.65 -0.73
N PRO A 67 0.44 10.92 -0.31
CA PRO A 67 -0.20 11.32 0.96
C PRO A 67 -1.62 10.78 1.14
N LEU A 68 -2.38 10.64 0.04
CA LEU A 68 -3.72 10.08 0.09
C LEU A 68 -3.74 8.59 0.47
N VAL A 69 -2.71 7.83 0.10
CA VAL A 69 -2.55 6.43 0.54
C VAL A 69 -2.24 6.38 2.03
N ILE A 70 -1.40 7.30 2.52
CA ILE A 70 -1.08 7.40 3.94
C ILE A 70 -2.33 7.74 4.76
N GLU A 71 -3.14 8.70 4.29
CA GLU A 71 -4.42 9.03 4.92
C GLU A 71 -5.39 7.84 4.88
N ALA A 72 -5.50 7.19 3.72
CA ALA A 72 -6.32 5.98 3.57
C ALA A 72 -5.86 4.82 4.45
N SER A 73 -4.58 4.76 4.85
CA SER A 73 -4.05 3.66 5.66
C SER A 73 -4.76 3.51 7.01
N ALA A 74 -5.27 4.60 7.58
CA ALA A 74 -6.08 4.58 8.80
C ALA A 74 -7.42 3.83 8.63
N LEU A 75 -7.90 3.67 7.38
CA LEU A 75 -9.15 3.02 7.02
C LEU A 75 -8.94 1.62 6.39
N ILE A 76 -7.70 1.24 6.11
CA ILE A 76 -7.37 -0.08 5.55
C ILE A 76 -7.33 -1.10 6.69
N HIS A 77 -7.97 -2.25 6.49
CA HIS A 77 -7.91 -3.34 7.45
C HIS A 77 -6.52 -3.99 7.44
N ARG A 78 -5.71 -3.66 8.45
CA ARG A 78 -4.41 -4.27 8.70
C ARG A 78 -4.62 -5.76 9.05
N PRO A 79 -4.13 -6.69 8.21
CA PRO A 79 -4.21 -8.11 8.52
C PRO A 79 -3.28 -8.46 9.68
N GLU A 80 -3.63 -9.51 10.44
CA GLU A 80 -2.69 -10.07 11.42
C GLU A 80 -1.39 -10.51 10.71
N PRO A 81 -0.22 -10.30 11.35
CA PRO A 81 1.04 -10.80 10.83
C PRO A 81 0.90 -12.31 10.65
N ALA A 82 1.25 -12.83 9.46
CA ALA A 82 1.16 -14.27 9.23
C ALA A 82 2.01 -14.99 10.28
N LYS A 83 1.36 -15.81 11.12
CA LYS A 83 2.02 -16.90 11.81
C LYS A 83 2.74 -17.70 10.71
N GLN A 84 4.07 -17.72 10.76
CA GLN A 84 4.86 -18.56 9.87
C GLN A 84 4.61 -20.01 10.31
N ASP A 85 3.86 -20.76 9.51
CA ASP A 85 3.78 -22.23 9.59
C ASP A 85 4.90 -22.85 8.75
#